data_AF-A0A2T2UW89-F1
#
_entry.id   AF-A0A2T2UW89-F1
#
_cell.length_a   1.000
_cell.length_b   1.000
_cell.length_c   1.000
_cell.angle_alpha   90.00
_cell.angle_beta   90.00
_cell.angle_gamma   90.00
#
_symmetry.space_group_name_H-M   'P 1'
#
loop_
_entity.id
_entity.type
_entity.pdbx_description
1 polymer ?
#
loop_
_entity_poly.entity_id
_entity_poly.type
_entity_poly.pdbx_seq_one_letter_code
_entity_poly.pdbx_strand_id
1 'polypeptide(L)'
;MALLSRFGIGSATIDLIPEQTTVQPGGEVAAHLEIEGGTSAQTADDIEIALVTRYQVEHDGDRTATHSVLWETEFKEGLTVEAEVDRTIDVPPIQVPATTPVTLGESEVWIQTGLDIEWAVDPSDEDQLDVQPGPRLQAVLDAMEQLGFGLRTVTNEETDNRLASLPFMQRFAFRGGAGDFAGKLDDLFLAPLPTEDEDTLTVLMWVDRIGERDIGDVRRARLSVDTKDADAIAEQFRGKIESRL
;
A
#
# COMPACT_ATOMS: atom_id res chain seq x y z
N MET A 1 18.23 -31.57 19.16
CA MET A 1 18.79 -31.01 17.91
C MET A 1 17.88 -31.49 16.79
N ALA A 2 16.89 -30.69 16.41
CA ALA A 2 16.21 -30.88 15.14
C ALA A 2 17.01 -30.08 14.09
N LEU A 3 17.35 -30.74 12.99
CA LEU A 3 17.99 -30.10 11.85
C LEU A 3 16.95 -29.21 11.18
N LEU A 4 17.16 -27.89 11.20
CA LEU A 4 16.54 -26.95 10.25
C LEU A 4 17.10 -27.32 8.87
N SER A 5 16.37 -28.15 8.13
CA SER A 5 16.64 -28.41 6.72
C SER A 5 16.33 -27.13 5.95
N ARG A 6 17.40 -26.44 5.55
CA ARG A 6 17.36 -25.30 4.63
C ARG A 6 16.47 -25.61 3.42
N PHE A 7 15.66 -24.64 2.99
CA PHE A 7 15.01 -24.62 1.68
C PHE A 7 15.99 -25.10 0.60
N GLY A 8 15.63 -26.17 -0.09
CA GLY A 8 16.49 -26.92 -1.01
C GLY A 8 15.75 -28.04 -1.73
N ILE A 9 16.45 -28.77 -2.61
CA ILE A 9 15.85 -29.86 -3.40
C ILE A 9 15.30 -30.95 -2.46
N GLY A 10 13.97 -31.13 -2.47
CA GLY A 10 13.27 -32.15 -1.68
C GLY A 10 12.75 -31.69 -0.31
N SER A 11 12.76 -30.38 -0.01
CA SER A 11 12.04 -29.79 1.14
C SER A 11 10.54 -29.70 0.87
N ALA A 12 9.75 -29.48 1.92
CA ALA A 12 8.34 -29.12 1.75
C ALA A 12 8.25 -27.71 1.17
N THR A 13 7.18 -27.42 0.45
CA THR A 13 6.85 -26.07 -0.05
C THR A 13 5.55 -25.62 0.59
N ILE A 14 5.42 -24.31 0.74
CA ILE A 14 4.22 -23.64 1.26
C ILE A 14 3.88 -22.53 0.28
N ASP A 15 2.61 -22.42 -0.07
CA ASP A 15 2.07 -21.42 -0.99
C ASP A 15 0.76 -20.89 -0.39
N LEU A 16 0.63 -19.59 -0.22
CA LEU A 16 -0.60 -18.97 0.24
C LEU A 16 -1.49 -18.65 -0.96
N ILE A 17 -2.73 -19.12 -0.91
CA ILE A 17 -3.70 -18.92 -1.98
C ILE A 17 -4.78 -17.98 -1.49
N PRO A 18 -4.76 -16.68 -1.88
CA PRO A 18 -5.84 -15.76 -1.56
C PRO A 18 -7.09 -16.08 -2.39
N GLU A 19 -8.27 -16.06 -1.77
CA GLU A 19 -9.55 -16.27 -2.48
C GLU A 19 -9.87 -15.11 -3.43
N GLN A 20 -9.32 -13.92 -3.16
CA GLN A 20 -9.42 -12.74 -4.00
C GLN A 20 -8.13 -11.92 -3.96
N THR A 21 -7.77 -11.32 -5.09
CA THR A 21 -6.61 -10.42 -5.18
C THR A 21 -7.01 -8.95 -5.31
N THR A 22 -8.26 -8.64 -5.67
CA THR A 22 -8.77 -7.27 -5.68
C THR A 22 -9.49 -6.95 -4.37
N VAL A 23 -9.03 -5.92 -3.67
CA VAL A 23 -9.49 -5.57 -2.31
C VAL A 23 -9.64 -4.06 -2.14
N GLN A 24 -10.16 -3.62 -1.00
CA GLN A 24 -10.18 -2.20 -0.61
C GLN A 24 -9.62 -2.04 0.81
N PRO A 25 -9.04 -0.87 1.15
CA PRO A 25 -8.64 -0.55 2.51
C PRO A 25 -9.84 -0.70 3.48
N GLY A 26 -9.60 -1.31 4.63
CA GLY A 26 -10.62 -1.66 5.63
C GLY A 26 -11.28 -3.04 5.43
N GLY A 27 -10.95 -3.76 4.35
CA GLY A 27 -11.47 -5.10 4.09
C GLY A 27 -10.63 -6.23 4.69
N GLU A 28 -10.90 -7.45 4.25
CA GLU A 28 -10.13 -8.64 4.57
C GLU A 28 -10.01 -9.59 3.36
N VAL A 29 -9.01 -10.46 3.39
CA VAL A 29 -8.74 -11.49 2.39
C VAL A 29 -8.79 -12.85 3.06
N ALA A 30 -9.76 -13.67 2.66
CA ALA A 30 -9.74 -15.09 2.98
C ALA A 30 -8.63 -15.77 2.17
N ALA A 31 -7.93 -16.71 2.78
CA ALA A 31 -6.86 -17.45 2.15
C ALA A 31 -6.72 -18.84 2.78
N HIS A 32 -6.03 -19.72 2.08
CA HIS A 32 -5.58 -21.01 2.61
C HIS A 32 -4.14 -21.25 2.17
N LEU A 33 -3.44 -22.10 2.91
CA LEU A 33 -2.10 -22.56 2.57
C LEU A 33 -2.22 -23.88 1.81
N GLU A 34 -1.58 -23.98 0.65
CA GLU A 34 -1.26 -25.23 -0.01
C GLU A 34 0.18 -25.63 0.37
N ILE A 35 0.33 -26.84 0.90
CA ILE A 35 1.62 -27.35 1.39
C ILE A 35 1.92 -28.64 0.64
N GLU A 36 3.03 -28.68 -0.08
CA GLU A 36 3.50 -29.91 -0.74
C GLU A 36 4.54 -30.62 0.12
N GLY A 37 4.34 -31.93 0.32
CA GLY A 37 5.21 -32.73 1.16
C GLY A 37 6.56 -33.02 0.50
N GLY A 38 7.66 -32.64 1.15
CA GLY A 38 9.01 -32.96 0.69
C GLY A 38 9.38 -34.44 0.78
N THR A 39 10.64 -34.78 0.46
CA THR A 39 11.17 -36.16 0.50
C THR A 39 11.36 -36.74 1.91
N SER A 40 11.21 -35.91 2.94
CA SER A 40 11.26 -36.30 4.35
C SER A 40 10.31 -35.45 5.17
N ALA A 41 9.79 -36.02 6.27
CA ALA A 41 8.93 -35.31 7.19
C ALA A 41 9.65 -34.09 7.79
N GLN A 42 8.94 -32.96 7.87
CA GLN A 42 9.43 -31.67 8.33
C GLN A 42 8.44 -31.09 9.34
N THR A 43 8.92 -30.24 10.24
CA THR A 43 8.08 -29.53 11.20
C THR A 43 8.47 -28.07 11.19
N ALA A 44 7.48 -27.20 11.03
CA ALA A 44 7.61 -25.76 11.22
C ALA A 44 7.03 -25.40 12.60
N ASP A 45 7.73 -24.55 13.34
CA ASP A 45 7.29 -24.12 14.66
C ASP A 45 6.21 -23.04 14.54
N ASP A 46 6.42 -22.04 13.68
CA ASP A 46 5.46 -20.97 13.39
C ASP A 46 5.36 -20.68 11.87
N ILE A 47 4.15 -20.33 11.39
CA ILE A 47 3.92 -19.75 10.05
C ILE A 47 3.57 -18.27 10.25
N GLU A 48 4.30 -17.39 9.57
CA GLU A 48 4.07 -15.95 9.61
C GLU A 48 3.42 -15.50 8.30
N ILE A 49 2.39 -14.66 8.40
CA ILE A 49 1.71 -14.07 7.24
C ILE A 49 1.66 -12.56 7.47
N ALA A 50 2.10 -11.79 6.48
CA ALA A 50 2.12 -10.35 6.55
C ALA A 50 1.58 -9.69 5.28
N LEU A 51 0.85 -8.59 5.46
CA LEU A 51 0.53 -7.66 4.39
C LEU A 51 1.63 -6.61 4.34
N VAL A 52 2.30 -6.49 3.20
CA VAL A 52 3.51 -5.67 3.05
C VAL A 52 3.33 -4.69 1.90
N THR A 53 4.00 -3.54 1.99
CA THR A 53 4.17 -2.58 0.90
C THR A 53 5.62 -2.11 0.84
N ARG A 54 6.02 -1.53 -0.29
CA ARG A 54 7.26 -0.76 -0.40
C ARG A 54 7.01 0.75 -0.33
N TYR A 55 7.99 1.50 0.18
CA TYR A 55 8.05 2.95 0.12
C TYR A 55 9.47 3.46 -0.15
N GLN A 56 9.56 4.66 -0.72
CA GLN A 56 10.82 5.30 -1.09
C GLN A 56 11.35 6.16 0.06
N VAL A 57 12.61 5.95 0.41
CA VAL A 57 13.40 6.77 1.33
C VAL A 57 14.41 7.56 0.51
N GLU A 58 14.57 8.85 0.81
CA GLU A 58 15.59 9.69 0.18
C GLU A 58 16.62 10.10 1.22
N HIS A 59 17.87 9.66 1.03
CA HIS A 59 18.99 10.02 1.90
C HIS A 59 20.16 10.52 1.04
N ASP A 60 20.68 11.71 1.34
CA ASP A 60 21.77 12.35 0.61
C ASP A 60 21.58 12.46 -0.94
N GLY A 61 20.33 12.47 -1.40
CA GLY A 61 19.97 12.55 -2.81
C GLY A 61 19.88 11.20 -3.54
N ASP A 62 20.14 10.10 -2.84
CA ASP A 62 19.87 8.74 -3.34
C ASP A 62 18.49 8.28 -2.87
N ARG A 63 17.72 7.69 -3.80
CA ARG A 63 16.39 7.11 -3.51
C ARG A 63 16.51 5.59 -3.42
N THR A 64 16.09 5.03 -2.29
CA THR A 64 16.05 3.59 -2.05
C THR A 64 14.65 3.15 -1.63
N ALA A 65 14.25 1.96 -2.07
CA ALA A 65 13.01 1.34 -1.60
C ALA A 65 13.27 0.56 -0.30
N THR A 66 12.34 0.66 0.64
CA THR A 66 12.29 -0.15 1.86
C THR A 66 10.87 -0.67 2.08
N HIS A 67 10.72 -1.69 2.92
CA HIS A 67 9.43 -2.32 3.19
C HIS A 67 8.77 -1.76 4.45
N SER A 68 7.45 -1.81 4.47
CA SER A 68 6.63 -1.60 5.67
C SER A 68 5.65 -2.75 5.77
N VAL A 69 5.62 -3.38 6.94
CA VAL A 69 4.53 -4.28 7.33
C VAL A 69 3.31 -3.43 7.67
N LEU A 70 2.19 -3.73 7.03
CA LEU A 70 0.89 -3.07 7.24
C LEU A 70 0.04 -3.85 8.24
N TRP A 71 0.16 -5.17 8.19
CA TRP A 71 -0.52 -6.11 9.08
C TRP A 71 0.28 -7.41 9.13
N GLU A 72 0.26 -8.11 10.25
CA GLU A 72 0.91 -9.42 10.40
C GLU A 72 0.12 -10.32 11.37
N THR A 73 0.27 -11.63 11.18
CA THR A 73 -0.22 -12.65 12.11
C THR A 73 0.72 -13.85 12.16
N GLU A 74 0.72 -14.52 13.30
CA GLU A 74 1.46 -15.76 13.54
C GLU A 74 0.46 -16.90 13.70
N PHE A 75 0.59 -17.94 12.87
CA PHE A 75 -0.19 -19.16 12.96
C PHE A 75 0.62 -20.23 13.72
N LYS A 76 0.37 -20.31 15.03
CA LYS A 76 1.11 -21.15 15.99
C LYS A 76 0.55 -22.55 16.17
N GLU A 77 0.14 -23.20 15.08
CA GLU A 77 -0.14 -24.63 15.12
C GLU A 77 1.10 -25.35 14.61
N GLY A 78 1.88 -25.93 15.53
CA GLY A 78 3.08 -26.71 15.16
C GLY A 78 2.77 -27.65 14.00
N LEU A 79 3.33 -27.32 12.84
CA LEU A 79 2.91 -27.89 11.57
C LEU A 79 3.88 -29.00 11.20
N THR A 80 3.49 -30.25 11.41
CA THR A 80 4.24 -31.40 10.89
C THR A 80 3.70 -31.78 9.51
N VAL A 81 4.56 -31.61 8.50
CA VAL A 81 4.35 -32.06 7.12
C VAL A 81 5.03 -33.42 6.96
N GLU A 82 4.26 -34.45 6.63
CA GLU A 82 4.80 -35.79 6.40
C GLU A 82 5.46 -35.88 5.01
N ALA A 83 6.40 -36.81 4.84
CA ALA A 83 7.07 -37.00 3.55
C ALA A 83 6.06 -37.38 2.46
N GLU A 84 6.13 -36.71 1.30
CA GLU A 84 5.27 -36.95 0.12
C GLU A 84 3.75 -36.83 0.42
N VAL A 85 3.37 -36.08 1.45
CA VAL A 85 1.97 -35.83 1.82
C VAL A 85 1.65 -34.34 1.71
N ASP A 86 0.76 -34.02 0.78
CA ASP A 86 0.26 -32.67 0.58
C ASP A 86 -0.88 -32.36 1.56
N ARG A 87 -1.02 -31.08 1.92
CA ARG A 87 -2.06 -30.59 2.83
C ARG A 87 -2.57 -29.23 2.41
N THR A 88 -3.83 -28.98 2.78
CA THR A 88 -4.43 -27.65 2.71
C THR A 88 -4.82 -27.22 4.12
N ILE A 89 -4.50 -25.98 4.49
CA ILE A 89 -4.80 -25.43 5.82
C ILE A 89 -5.47 -24.07 5.65
N ASP A 90 -6.67 -23.91 6.24
CA ASP A 90 -7.32 -22.61 6.31
C ASP A 90 -6.59 -21.70 7.29
N VAL A 91 -6.34 -20.45 6.89
CA VAL A 91 -5.71 -19.45 7.76
C VAL A 91 -6.73 -18.40 8.20
N PRO A 92 -6.50 -17.70 9.33
CA PRO A 92 -7.32 -16.56 9.70
C PRO A 92 -7.36 -15.51 8.58
N PRO A 93 -8.49 -14.80 8.38
CA PRO A 93 -8.59 -13.76 7.35
C PRO A 93 -7.52 -12.68 7.52
N ILE A 94 -6.79 -12.42 6.43
CA ILE A 94 -5.75 -11.40 6.36
C ILE A 94 -6.43 -10.04 6.33
N GLN A 95 -6.17 -9.22 7.33
CA GLN A 95 -6.78 -7.90 7.40
C GLN A 95 -6.10 -6.94 6.43
N VAL A 96 -6.89 -6.11 5.76
CA VAL A 96 -6.40 -5.01 4.93
C VAL A 96 -6.71 -3.71 5.69
N PRO A 97 -5.78 -3.19 6.50
CA PRO A 97 -6.03 -1.98 7.30
C PRO A 97 -6.59 -0.83 6.48
N ALA A 98 -7.39 0.04 7.10
CA ALA A 98 -7.89 1.25 6.45
C ALA A 98 -6.77 2.16 5.92
N THR A 99 -5.57 2.05 6.52
CA THR A 99 -4.36 2.80 6.15
C THR A 99 -3.58 2.21 4.98
N THR A 100 -3.97 1.05 4.45
CA THR A 100 -3.30 0.40 3.32
C THR A 100 -3.32 1.30 2.08
N PRO A 101 -2.16 1.54 1.42
CA PRO A 101 -2.10 2.34 0.20
C PRO A 101 -2.79 1.62 -0.96
N VAL A 102 -3.26 2.38 -1.95
CA VAL A 102 -3.83 1.76 -3.16
C VAL A 102 -2.75 1.20 -4.07
N THR A 103 -3.02 0.11 -4.78
CA THR A 103 -2.10 -0.43 -5.78
C THR A 103 -2.24 0.36 -7.07
N LEU A 104 -1.51 1.48 -7.17
CA LEU A 104 -1.55 2.36 -8.34
C LEU A 104 -0.16 2.95 -8.59
N GLY A 105 0.21 3.08 -9.87
CA GLY A 105 1.52 3.60 -10.26
C GLY A 105 2.66 2.69 -9.81
N GLU A 106 3.53 3.20 -8.93
CA GLU A 106 4.67 2.45 -8.39
C GLU A 106 4.38 1.83 -7.02
N SER A 107 3.20 2.11 -6.46
CA SER A 107 2.72 1.56 -5.18
C SER A 107 2.25 0.12 -5.37
N GLU A 108 2.78 -0.77 -4.54
CA GLU A 108 2.52 -2.21 -4.57
C GLU A 108 2.20 -2.67 -3.15
N VAL A 109 1.24 -3.60 -3.04
CA VAL A 109 0.86 -4.26 -1.80
C VAL A 109 0.77 -5.75 -2.09
N TRP A 110 1.36 -6.57 -1.23
CA TRP A 110 1.34 -8.02 -1.37
C TRP A 110 1.20 -8.71 -0.02
N ILE A 111 0.76 -9.97 -0.05
CA ILE A 111 0.83 -10.88 1.07
C ILE A 111 2.18 -11.60 0.98
N GLN A 112 2.86 -11.70 2.12
CA GLN A 112 4.09 -12.45 2.26
C GLN A 112 3.90 -13.55 3.28
N THR A 113 4.31 -14.77 2.93
CA THR A 113 4.26 -15.96 3.78
C THR A 113 5.67 -16.38 4.16
N GLY A 114 5.91 -16.72 5.43
CA GLY A 114 7.21 -17.12 5.93
C GLY A 114 7.15 -18.27 6.95
N LEU A 115 8.25 -19.01 7.07
CA LEU A 115 8.47 -20.04 8.09
C LEU A 115 9.71 -19.66 8.92
N ASP A 116 9.53 -19.31 10.21
CA ASP A 116 10.63 -19.03 11.17
C ASP A 116 11.76 -18.08 10.65
N ILE A 117 11.46 -16.81 10.27
CA ILE A 117 12.49 -15.87 9.72
C ILE A 117 12.58 -14.54 10.46
N GLU A 118 13.80 -14.17 10.87
CA GLU A 118 14.23 -12.78 11.13
C GLU A 118 14.18 -11.93 9.83
N TRP A 119 13.01 -11.54 9.31
CA TRP A 119 12.74 -10.62 8.17
C TRP A 119 13.80 -10.52 7.04
N ALA A 120 14.46 -11.62 6.71
CA ALA A 120 15.56 -11.69 5.76
C ALA A 120 15.09 -12.48 4.53
N VAL A 121 14.74 -11.74 3.47
CA VAL A 121 14.75 -12.12 2.05
C VAL A 121 14.62 -13.64 1.81
N ASP A 122 13.45 -14.21 2.12
CA ASP A 122 13.00 -15.44 1.49
C ASP A 122 11.94 -15.07 0.46
N PRO A 123 12.29 -15.04 -0.85
CA PRO A 123 11.43 -14.54 -1.91
C PRO A 123 10.46 -15.60 -2.45
N SER A 124 10.09 -16.61 -1.65
CA SER A 124 9.42 -17.79 -2.18
C SER A 124 7.88 -17.72 -2.22
N ASP A 125 7.25 -16.69 -1.65
CA ASP A 125 5.81 -16.46 -1.78
C ASP A 125 5.43 -14.97 -1.62
N GLU A 126 5.05 -14.30 -2.71
CA GLU A 126 4.55 -12.92 -2.74
C GLU A 126 3.26 -12.84 -3.57
N ASP A 127 2.10 -12.82 -2.92
CA ASP A 127 0.82 -12.65 -3.58
C ASP A 127 0.46 -11.17 -3.73
N GLN A 128 0.58 -10.66 -4.95
CA GLN A 128 0.24 -9.27 -5.25
C GLN A 128 -1.26 -9.00 -5.10
N LEU A 129 -1.60 -7.95 -4.36
CA LEU A 129 -2.97 -7.46 -4.20
C LEU A 129 -3.20 -6.20 -5.03
N ASP A 130 -4.32 -6.17 -5.72
CA ASP A 130 -4.89 -4.99 -6.36
C ASP A 130 -5.78 -4.23 -5.37
N VAL A 131 -5.16 -3.35 -4.57
CA VAL A 131 -5.87 -2.53 -3.58
C VAL A 131 -6.50 -1.33 -4.28
N GLN A 132 -7.82 -1.38 -4.48
CA GLN A 132 -8.59 -0.35 -5.14
C GLN A 132 -8.89 0.83 -4.22
N PRO A 133 -8.97 2.07 -4.75
CA PRO A 133 -9.35 3.23 -3.95
C PRO A 133 -10.75 3.08 -3.38
N GLY A 134 -10.91 3.46 -2.11
CA GLY A 134 -12.23 3.62 -1.51
C GLY A 134 -13.03 4.77 -2.18
N PRO A 135 -14.35 4.84 -1.96
CA PRO A 135 -15.23 5.74 -2.72
C PRO A 135 -14.86 7.23 -2.68
N ARG A 136 -14.33 7.72 -1.55
CA ARG A 136 -13.92 9.13 -1.43
C ARG A 136 -12.62 9.44 -2.15
N LEU A 137 -11.65 8.52 -2.08
CA LEU A 137 -10.41 8.68 -2.84
C LEU A 137 -10.71 8.62 -4.34
N GLN A 138 -11.57 7.69 -4.78
CA GLN A 138 -12.02 7.64 -6.17
C GLN A 138 -12.67 8.98 -6.59
N ALA A 139 -13.59 9.53 -5.78
CA ALA A 139 -14.21 10.81 -6.08
C ALA A 139 -13.21 11.98 -6.12
N VAL A 140 -12.13 11.94 -5.32
CA VAL A 140 -11.01 12.89 -5.41
C VAL A 140 -10.27 12.75 -6.74
N LEU A 141 -9.97 11.52 -7.19
CA LEU A 141 -9.32 11.28 -8.47
C LEU A 141 -10.18 11.77 -9.64
N ASP A 142 -11.48 11.47 -9.62
CA ASP A 142 -12.45 11.93 -10.62
C ASP A 142 -12.53 13.47 -10.63
N ALA A 143 -12.58 14.11 -9.47
CA ALA A 143 -12.57 15.57 -9.34
C ALA A 143 -11.31 16.19 -9.95
N MET A 144 -10.14 15.57 -9.76
CA MET A 144 -8.89 16.04 -10.37
C MET A 144 -8.93 15.96 -11.90
N GLU A 145 -9.49 14.87 -12.46
CA GLU A 145 -9.69 14.73 -13.91
C GLU A 145 -10.65 15.80 -14.45
N GLN A 146 -11.75 16.09 -13.75
CA GLN A 146 -12.69 17.17 -14.12
C GLN A 146 -12.02 18.55 -14.14
N LEU A 147 -11.07 18.80 -13.24
CA LEU A 147 -10.27 20.04 -13.23
C LEU A 147 -9.20 20.06 -14.34
N GLY A 148 -9.11 18.99 -15.15
CA GLY A 148 -8.21 18.85 -16.29
C GLY A 148 -6.80 18.41 -15.90
N PHE A 149 -6.61 17.88 -14.70
CA PHE A 149 -5.33 17.34 -14.26
C PHE A 149 -5.22 15.85 -14.60
N GLY A 150 -4.12 15.47 -15.23
CA GLY A 150 -3.79 14.07 -15.48
C GLY A 150 -2.90 13.52 -14.36
N LEU A 151 -3.21 12.32 -13.88
CA LEU A 151 -2.37 11.59 -12.96
C LEU A 151 -1.06 11.18 -13.66
N ARG A 152 0.08 11.49 -13.03
CA ARG A 152 1.42 11.24 -13.59
C ARG A 152 2.09 10.05 -12.92
N THR A 153 2.20 10.09 -11.60
CA THR A 153 2.88 9.08 -10.78
C THR A 153 2.16 8.92 -9.45
N VAL A 154 2.18 7.72 -8.91
CA VAL A 154 1.74 7.41 -7.56
C VAL A 154 2.87 6.66 -6.86
N THR A 155 3.33 7.19 -5.74
CA THR A 155 4.48 6.68 -5.00
C THR A 155 4.18 6.65 -3.51
N ASN A 156 4.65 5.63 -2.81
CA ASN A 156 4.73 5.66 -1.35
C ASN A 156 6.06 6.32 -0.98
N GLU A 157 6.02 7.41 -0.24
CA GLU A 157 7.22 8.18 0.12
C GLU A 157 7.32 8.39 1.61
N GLU A 158 8.54 8.27 2.14
CA GLU A 158 8.84 8.45 3.55
C GLU A 158 8.26 9.76 4.09
N THR A 159 7.72 9.69 5.30
CA THR A 159 7.23 10.86 6.00
C THR A 159 7.50 10.77 7.50
N ASP A 160 7.56 11.93 8.16
CA ASP A 160 7.61 11.99 9.62
C ASP A 160 6.28 11.46 10.19
N ASN A 161 6.36 10.57 11.17
CA ASN A 161 5.22 9.87 11.80
C ASN A 161 4.23 10.80 12.53
N ARG A 162 4.50 12.10 12.55
CA ARG A 162 3.54 13.14 12.97
C ARG A 162 2.45 13.42 11.93
N LEU A 163 2.69 13.09 10.66
CA LEU A 163 1.78 13.38 9.56
C LEU A 163 0.89 12.20 9.17
N ALA A 164 1.37 10.97 9.40
CA ALA A 164 0.69 9.72 9.08
C ALA A 164 0.92 8.67 10.17
N SER A 165 0.04 7.67 10.26
CA SER A 165 0.19 6.51 11.15
C SER A 165 1.28 5.53 10.69
N LEU A 166 1.65 5.58 9.41
CA LEU A 166 2.69 4.79 8.78
C LEU A 166 3.96 5.63 8.56
N PRO A 167 5.15 5.02 8.37
CA PRO A 167 6.40 5.74 8.11
C PRO A 167 6.46 6.38 6.72
N PHE A 168 5.39 6.29 5.94
CA PHE A 168 5.26 6.84 4.61
C PHE A 168 3.85 7.40 4.39
N MET A 169 3.71 8.19 3.34
CA MET A 169 2.42 8.58 2.77
C MET A 169 2.36 8.22 1.29
N GLN A 170 1.18 7.85 0.81
CA GLN A 170 0.97 7.68 -0.62
C GLN A 170 0.73 9.04 -1.27
N ARG A 171 1.56 9.38 -2.27
CA ARG A 171 1.50 10.64 -2.98
C ARG A 171 1.08 10.43 -4.42
N PHE A 172 0.09 11.19 -4.84
CA PHE A 172 -0.43 11.26 -6.19
C PHE A 172 0.07 12.56 -6.81
N ALA A 173 0.92 12.45 -7.84
CA ALA A 173 1.41 13.60 -8.59
C ALA A 173 0.56 13.79 -9.84
N PHE A 174 0.06 15.01 -10.01
CA PHE A 174 -0.77 15.43 -11.11
C PHE A 174 -0.10 16.54 -11.91
N ARG A 175 -0.37 16.57 -13.22
CA ARG A 175 0.11 17.63 -14.11
C ARG A 175 -1.01 18.13 -15.02
N GLY A 176 -0.87 19.35 -15.50
CA GLY A 176 -1.81 19.97 -16.43
C GLY A 176 -2.77 20.90 -15.70
N GLY A 177 -4.06 20.65 -15.87
CA GLY A 177 -5.14 21.56 -15.48
C GLY A 177 -5.75 22.24 -16.71
N ALA A 178 -7.08 22.33 -16.73
CA ALA A 178 -7.84 23.02 -17.77
C ALA A 178 -8.18 24.47 -17.35
N GLY A 179 -8.58 25.28 -18.33
CA GLY A 179 -9.05 26.65 -18.09
C GLY A 179 -8.01 27.50 -17.35
N ASP A 180 -8.39 28.03 -16.19
CA ASP A 180 -7.57 28.94 -15.40
C ASP A 180 -6.29 28.32 -14.83
N PHE A 181 -6.11 27.00 -14.91
CA PHE A 181 -4.90 26.31 -14.45
C PHE A 181 -3.87 26.05 -15.54
N ALA A 182 -4.28 26.14 -16.81
CA ALA A 182 -3.44 25.77 -17.95
C ALA A 182 -2.13 26.58 -17.97
N GLY A 183 -0.99 25.86 -17.89
CA GLY A 183 0.35 26.46 -17.96
C GLY A 183 0.75 27.29 -16.74
N LYS A 184 0.07 27.14 -15.58
CA LYS A 184 0.44 27.84 -14.33
C LYS A 184 1.18 26.98 -13.32
N LEU A 185 1.03 25.66 -13.42
CA LEU A 185 1.56 24.67 -12.47
C LEU A 185 2.54 23.72 -13.14
N ASP A 186 3.61 23.36 -12.43
CA ASP A 186 4.52 22.30 -12.87
C ASP A 186 3.97 20.94 -12.44
N ASP A 187 3.68 20.78 -11.15
CA ASP A 187 3.05 19.59 -10.57
C ASP A 187 2.10 19.99 -9.41
N LEU A 188 1.07 19.20 -9.21
CA LEU A 188 0.17 19.26 -8.05
C LEU A 188 0.23 17.90 -7.35
N PHE A 189 0.49 17.90 -6.04
CA PHE A 189 0.56 16.66 -5.27
C PHE A 189 -0.61 16.56 -4.32
N LEU A 190 -1.20 15.37 -4.24
CA LEU A 190 -2.16 15.01 -3.20
C LEU A 190 -1.60 13.84 -2.39
N ALA A 191 -1.75 13.88 -1.07
CA ALA A 191 -1.54 12.73 -0.20
C ALA A 191 -2.78 12.53 0.67
N PRO A 192 -3.66 11.57 0.32
CA PRO A 192 -4.72 11.12 1.20
C PRO A 192 -4.09 10.58 2.49
N LEU A 193 -4.65 10.97 3.63
CA LEU A 193 -4.31 10.43 4.93
C LEU A 193 -5.48 9.52 5.34
N PRO A 194 -5.44 8.24 4.98
CA PRO A 194 -6.46 7.30 5.44
C PRO A 194 -6.44 7.23 6.97
N THR A 195 -7.62 7.38 7.56
CA THR A 195 -7.86 7.26 9.00
C THR A 195 -8.84 6.13 9.25
N GLU A 196 -8.92 5.63 10.49
CA GLU A 196 -9.99 4.70 10.90
C GLU A 196 -11.39 5.33 10.82
N ASP A 197 -11.48 6.66 10.72
CA ASP A 197 -12.73 7.35 10.43
C ASP A 197 -13.11 7.14 8.95
N GLU A 198 -14.06 6.24 8.72
CA GLU A 198 -14.60 5.95 7.38
C GLU A 198 -15.46 7.10 6.82
N ASP A 199 -15.85 8.09 7.62
CA ASP A 199 -16.75 9.16 7.18
C ASP A 199 -16.03 10.36 6.57
N THR A 200 -14.74 10.51 6.83
CA THR A 200 -13.94 11.62 6.33
C THR A 200 -12.61 11.16 5.74
N LEU A 201 -12.22 11.75 4.61
CA LEU A 201 -10.89 11.60 4.06
C LEU A 201 -10.13 12.92 4.22
N THR A 202 -9.05 12.92 5.00
CA THR A 202 -8.13 14.06 4.98
C THR A 202 -7.24 13.97 3.73
N VAL A 203 -7.09 15.07 3.01
CA VAL A 203 -6.15 15.18 1.89
C VAL A 203 -5.16 16.31 2.16
N LEU A 204 -3.87 15.98 2.13
CA LEU A 204 -2.82 16.99 2.03
C LEU A 204 -2.60 17.35 0.57
N MET A 205 -2.45 18.64 0.28
CA MET A 205 -2.26 19.17 -1.06
C MET A 205 -1.02 20.07 -1.11
N TRP A 206 -0.20 19.91 -2.13
CA TRP A 206 0.93 20.77 -2.44
C TRP A 206 0.84 21.24 -3.88
N VAL A 207 1.02 22.54 -4.10
CA VAL A 207 0.98 23.16 -5.43
C VAL A 207 2.38 23.61 -5.78
N ASP A 208 2.97 23.03 -6.83
CA ASP A 208 4.26 23.47 -7.38
C ASP A 208 4.06 24.32 -8.64
N ARG A 209 4.64 25.51 -8.66
CA ARG A 209 4.41 26.50 -9.72
C ARG A 209 5.56 26.50 -10.71
N ILE A 210 5.25 26.77 -11.97
CA ILE A 210 6.27 26.80 -13.03
C ILE A 210 7.38 27.79 -12.72
N GLY A 211 8.62 27.30 -12.71
CA GLY A 211 9.83 28.12 -12.61
C GLY A 211 10.22 28.53 -11.19
N GLU A 212 9.56 27.99 -10.17
CA GLU A 212 9.91 28.21 -8.76
C GLU A 212 10.26 26.86 -8.12
N ARG A 213 11.46 26.76 -7.52
CA ARG A 213 11.81 25.55 -6.74
C ARG A 213 11.10 25.56 -5.41
N ASP A 214 10.59 24.39 -5.04
CA ASP A 214 9.97 23.99 -3.77
C ASP A 214 10.23 24.95 -2.61
N ILE A 215 9.23 25.77 -2.29
CA ILE A 215 9.30 26.80 -1.25
C ILE A 215 8.86 26.27 0.13
N GLY A 216 8.87 24.95 0.32
CA GLY A 216 8.54 24.30 1.60
C GLY A 216 7.07 24.41 2.00
N ASP A 217 6.80 24.70 3.27
CA ASP A 217 5.46 24.59 3.90
C ASP A 217 4.39 25.57 3.38
N VAL A 218 4.77 26.64 2.66
CA VAL A 218 3.87 27.78 2.38
C VAL A 218 2.73 27.41 1.43
N ARG A 219 2.89 26.37 0.59
CA ARG A 219 1.89 25.96 -0.41
C ARG A 219 1.07 24.75 0.00
N ARG A 220 1.18 24.33 1.26
CA ARG A 220 0.45 23.18 1.78
C ARG A 220 -1.01 23.54 2.06
N ALA A 221 -1.92 22.62 1.78
CA ALA A 221 -3.29 22.67 2.24
C ALA A 221 -3.62 21.34 2.92
N ARG A 222 -4.38 21.40 4.02
CA ARG A 222 -5.07 20.25 4.57
C ARG A 222 -6.55 20.43 4.28
N LEU A 223 -7.15 19.49 3.55
CA LEU A 223 -8.56 19.47 3.22
C LEU A 223 -9.22 18.29 3.92
N SER A 224 -10.47 18.47 4.32
CA SER A 224 -11.35 17.37 4.71
C SER A 224 -12.34 17.14 3.58
N VAL A 225 -12.47 15.88 3.16
CA VAL A 225 -13.42 15.41 2.15
C VAL A 225 -14.40 14.49 2.86
N ASP A 226 -15.60 15.01 3.13
CA ASP A 226 -16.70 14.31 3.81
C ASP A 226 -17.76 13.77 2.82
N THR A 227 -17.68 14.19 1.56
CA THR A 227 -18.57 13.77 0.47
C THR A 227 -17.91 12.77 -0.48
N LYS A 228 -18.74 12.07 -1.26
CA LYS A 228 -18.35 11.19 -2.38
C LYS A 228 -18.72 11.82 -3.74
N ASP A 229 -19.17 13.07 -3.74
CA ASP A 229 -19.56 13.82 -4.94
C ASP A 229 -18.34 14.52 -5.55
N ALA A 230 -17.90 14.05 -6.72
CA ALA A 230 -16.74 14.59 -7.42
C ALA A 230 -16.91 16.07 -7.82
N ASP A 231 -18.12 16.53 -8.12
CA ASP A 231 -18.35 17.93 -8.54
C ASP A 231 -18.13 18.88 -7.36
N ALA A 232 -18.66 18.51 -6.19
CA ALA A 232 -18.47 19.26 -4.94
C ALA A 232 -16.99 19.28 -4.51
N ILE A 233 -16.29 18.15 -4.66
CA ILE A 233 -14.86 18.06 -4.38
C ILE A 233 -14.07 18.93 -5.37
N ALA A 234 -14.40 18.90 -6.66
CA ALA A 234 -13.74 19.70 -7.68
C ALA A 234 -13.89 21.22 -7.40
N GLU A 235 -15.07 21.67 -6.96
CA GLU A 235 -15.28 23.07 -6.55
C GLU A 235 -14.40 23.44 -5.33
N GLN A 236 -14.38 22.58 -4.31
CA GLN A 236 -13.55 22.77 -3.12
C GLN A 236 -12.06 22.84 -3.47
N PHE A 237 -11.57 21.90 -4.29
CA PHE A 237 -10.18 21.79 -4.67
C PHE A 237 -9.77 22.95 -5.58
N ARG A 238 -10.62 23.35 -6.52
CA ARG A 238 -10.42 24.55 -7.36
C ARG A 238 -10.13 25.78 -6.51
N GLY A 239 -10.98 26.07 -5.52
CA GLY A 239 -10.77 27.23 -4.65
C GLY A 239 -9.46 27.18 -3.86
N LYS A 240 -9.00 25.98 -3.47
CA LYS A 240 -7.71 25.81 -2.76
C LYS A 240 -6.50 25.92 -3.67
N ILE A 241 -6.59 25.46 -4.91
CA ILE A 241 -5.56 25.60 -5.93
C ILE A 241 -5.43 27.08 -6.32
N GLU A 242 -6.55 27.76 -6.61
CA GLU A 242 -6.58 29.18 -6.99
C GLU A 242 -5.98 30.08 -5.91
N SER A 243 -6.27 29.84 -4.63
CA SER A 243 -5.69 30.62 -3.53
C SER A 243 -4.18 30.41 -3.35
N ARG A 244 -3.59 29.48 -4.11
CA ARG A 244 -2.17 29.08 -4.10
C ARG A 244 -1.49 29.29 -5.45
N LEU A 245 -2.16 29.94 -6.41
CA LEU A 245 -1.58 30.53 -7.63
C LEU A 245 -1.17 31.99 -7.41
#